data_AF-A0A7S1Z1A6-F1
#
_entry.id   AF-A0A7S1Z1A6-F1
#
_cell.length_a   1.000
_cell.length_b   1.000
_cell.length_c   1.000
_cell.angle_alpha   90.00
_cell.angle_beta   90.00
_cell.angle_gamma   90.00
#
_symmetry.space_group_name_H-M   'P 1'
#
loop_
_entity.id
_entity.type
_entity.pdbx_description
1 polymer ?
#
loop_
_entity_poly.entity_id
_entity_poly.type
_entity_poly.pdbx_seq_one_letter_code
_entity_poly.pdbx_strand_id
1 'polypeptide(L)'
;VDLWMKQAILSGERVPVILAPRGFHFNIVDETNGTAMMAELGDSAMIPETTDENADQLTYAARWLHEKNKDEKYNAICWEPRSDFTPDQPQDGHPGSQVGWHPGFRQHQFQGRKVALVLLKGLKDALQLWEKAISEDGFPLAEKYWHVGETYETIREAFRTHIKSDIANGKDV
;
A
#
# COMPACT_ATOMS: atom_id res chain seq x y z
N VAL A 1 -18.09 -6.13 6.98
CA VAL A 1 -16.69 -5.83 6.61
C VAL A 1 -15.88 -5.47 7.85
N ASP A 2 -16.39 -4.59 8.70
CA ASP A 2 -15.75 -4.17 9.94
C ASP A 2 -15.36 -5.34 10.87
N LEU A 3 -16.27 -6.26 11.17
CA LEU A 3 -16.00 -7.45 12.00
C LEU A 3 -14.78 -8.27 11.53
N TRP A 4 -14.58 -8.43 10.22
CA TRP A 4 -13.44 -9.19 9.69
C TRP A 4 -12.11 -8.50 9.93
N MET A 5 -12.07 -7.17 9.80
CA MET A 5 -10.86 -6.38 10.06
C MET A 5 -10.56 -6.32 11.56
N LYS A 6 -11.60 -6.16 12.38
CA LYS A 6 -11.52 -6.24 13.84
C LYS A 6 -10.98 -7.60 14.30
N GLN A 7 -11.49 -8.70 13.73
CA GLN A 7 -10.95 -10.03 13.96
C GLN A 7 -9.50 -10.16 13.49
N ALA A 8 -9.15 -9.61 12.31
CA ALA A 8 -7.79 -9.65 11.80
C ALA A 8 -6.79 -8.96 12.74
N ILE A 9 -7.11 -7.77 13.25
CA ILE A 9 -6.31 -7.04 14.25
C ILE A 9 -6.13 -7.86 15.53
N LEU A 10 -7.23 -8.42 16.04
CA LEU A 10 -7.25 -9.18 17.29
C LEU A 10 -6.59 -10.56 17.16
N SER A 11 -6.41 -11.08 15.95
CA SER A 11 -5.94 -12.45 15.71
C SER A 11 -4.43 -12.58 15.51
N GLY A 12 -3.86 -13.63 16.11
CA GLY A 12 -2.62 -14.30 15.66
C GLY A 12 -1.34 -13.46 15.67
N GLU A 13 -0.45 -13.75 14.72
CA GLU A 13 0.88 -13.15 14.57
C GLU A 13 0.97 -12.13 13.42
N ARG A 14 -0.17 -11.84 12.76
CA ARG A 14 -0.18 -11.02 11.54
C ARG A 14 -0.10 -9.52 11.84
N VAL A 15 0.52 -8.81 10.90
CA VAL A 15 0.71 -7.36 10.90
C VAL A 15 -0.64 -6.64 10.81
N PRO A 16 -1.03 -5.79 11.79
CA PRO A 16 -2.26 -5.01 11.76
C PRO A 16 -2.10 -3.73 10.93
N VAL A 17 -1.58 -3.85 9.70
CA VAL A 17 -1.61 -2.76 8.72
C VAL A 17 -2.81 -3.00 7.82
N ILE A 18 -3.78 -2.08 7.87
CA ILE A 18 -4.97 -2.16 7.04
C ILE A 18 -4.81 -1.21 5.86
N LEU A 19 -4.62 -1.81 4.68
CA LEU A 19 -4.70 -1.12 3.41
C LEU A 19 -6.13 -1.22 2.91
N ALA A 20 -6.89 -0.14 3.05
CA ALA A 20 -8.28 -0.07 2.65
C ALA A 20 -8.44 0.81 1.40
N PRO A 21 -9.30 0.41 0.43
CA PRO A 21 -9.72 1.31 -0.63
C PRO A 21 -10.50 2.51 -0.07
N ARG A 22 -10.56 3.59 -0.86
CA ARG A 22 -11.38 4.78 -0.55
C ARG A 22 -12.84 4.43 -0.30
N GLY A 23 -13.43 5.06 0.72
CA GLY A 23 -14.84 4.89 1.07
C GLY A 23 -15.13 3.70 1.99
N PHE A 24 -14.12 2.94 2.39
CA PHE A 24 -14.25 2.05 3.53
C PHE A 24 -14.12 2.87 4.82
N HIS A 25 -15.27 3.15 5.43
CA HIS A 25 -15.33 3.79 6.74
C HIS A 25 -15.04 2.74 7.82
N PHE A 26 -13.80 2.74 8.32
CA PHE A 26 -13.45 2.02 9.53
C PHE A 26 -13.17 3.06 10.61
N ASN A 27 -13.87 2.99 11.74
CA ASN A 27 -13.51 3.78 12.92
C ASN A 27 -12.31 3.17 13.65
N ILE A 28 -11.62 2.18 13.08
CA ILE A 28 -10.51 1.45 13.70
C ILE A 28 -9.44 2.40 14.25
N VAL A 29 -9.11 3.51 13.56
CA VAL A 29 -8.15 4.49 14.09
C VAL A 29 -8.67 5.09 15.40
N ASP A 30 -9.92 5.51 15.47
CA ASP A 30 -10.55 6.05 16.67
C ASP A 30 -10.74 4.98 17.76
N GLU A 31 -11.22 3.79 17.37
CA GLU A 31 -11.44 2.63 18.24
C GLU A 31 -10.11 2.08 18.83
N THR A 32 -8.97 2.43 18.25
CA THR A 32 -7.64 2.10 18.75
C THR A 32 -6.90 3.32 19.31
N ASN A 33 -7.60 4.44 19.53
CA ASN A 33 -7.03 5.68 20.06
C ASN A 33 -5.80 6.17 19.27
N GLY A 34 -5.88 6.10 17.94
CA GLY A 34 -4.83 6.52 17.01
C GLY A 34 -3.64 5.57 16.89
N THR A 35 -3.66 4.41 17.55
CA THR A 35 -2.53 3.45 17.51
C THR A 35 -2.55 2.59 16.26
N ALA A 36 -3.72 2.29 15.67
CA ALA A 36 -3.79 1.51 14.45
C ALA A 36 -3.20 2.25 13.25
N MET A 37 -2.46 1.49 12.42
CA MET A 37 -1.91 1.97 11.17
C MET A 37 -2.88 1.65 10.03
N MET A 38 -3.64 2.64 9.62
CA MET A 38 -4.51 2.56 8.44
C MET A 38 -3.96 3.45 7.34
N ALA A 39 -3.90 2.93 6.12
CA ALA A 39 -3.54 3.73 4.96
C ALA A 39 -4.60 3.59 3.88
N GLU A 40 -5.11 4.74 3.44
CA GLU A 40 -5.80 4.86 2.17
C GLU A 40 -4.75 5.27 1.13
N LEU A 41 -4.54 4.42 0.12
CA LEU A 41 -3.68 4.78 -0.99
C LEU A 41 -4.48 5.72 -1.89
N GLY A 42 -4.17 7.02 -1.84
CA GLY A 42 -4.88 8.11 -2.50
C GLY A 42 -5.27 7.86 -3.96
N ASP A 43 -6.21 8.64 -4.46
CA ASP A 43 -6.73 8.50 -5.82
C ASP A 43 -5.76 9.03 -6.89
N SER A 44 -6.21 8.99 -8.14
CA SER A 44 -5.48 9.57 -9.27
C SER A 44 -5.71 11.08 -9.42
N ALA A 45 -6.38 11.79 -8.50
CA ALA A 45 -6.80 13.18 -8.71
C ALA A 45 -5.62 14.17 -8.84
N MET A 46 -4.47 13.84 -8.27
CA MET A 46 -3.23 14.63 -8.44
C MET A 46 -2.53 14.37 -9.78
N ILE A 47 -2.98 13.38 -10.56
CA ILE A 47 -2.42 13.06 -11.85
C ILE A 47 -3.12 13.91 -12.91
N PRO A 48 -2.39 14.70 -13.72
CA PRO A 48 -2.98 15.49 -14.79
C PRO A 48 -3.79 14.63 -15.76
N GLU A 49 -4.87 15.19 -16.30
CA GLU A 49 -5.56 14.56 -17.41
C GLU A 49 -4.63 14.46 -18.63
N THR A 50 -4.70 13.33 -19.31
CA THR A 50 -3.92 13.08 -20.51
C THR A 50 -4.73 13.51 -21.73
N THR A 51 -4.15 14.36 -22.56
CA THR A 51 -4.63 14.69 -23.90
C THR A 51 -3.61 14.21 -24.93
N ASP A 52 -3.99 14.17 -26.19
CA ASP A 52 -3.07 13.74 -27.25
C ASP A 52 -1.87 14.70 -27.38
N GLU A 53 -2.05 15.98 -27.03
CA GLU A 53 -0.99 17.00 -27.08
C GLU A 53 -0.01 16.91 -25.90
N ASN A 54 -0.45 16.43 -24.73
CA ASN A 54 0.37 16.39 -23.52
C ASN A 54 0.88 14.99 -23.16
N ALA A 55 0.42 13.95 -23.87
CA ALA A 55 0.71 12.56 -23.53
C ALA A 55 2.21 12.33 -23.36
N ASP A 56 3.02 12.83 -24.28
CA ASP A 56 4.48 12.63 -24.26
C ASP A 56 5.22 13.37 -23.15
N GLN A 57 4.58 14.37 -22.53
CA GLN A 57 5.13 15.10 -21.39
C GLN A 57 4.87 14.39 -20.06
N LEU A 58 3.90 13.48 -20.02
CA LEU A 58 3.58 12.67 -18.85
C LEU A 58 4.39 11.36 -18.86
N THR A 59 4.76 10.89 -17.67
CA THR A 59 5.37 9.55 -17.54
C THR A 59 4.42 8.49 -18.04
N TYR A 60 4.93 7.44 -18.70
CA TYR A 60 4.05 6.44 -19.32
C TYR A 60 3.08 5.84 -18.30
N ALA A 61 3.54 5.61 -17.07
CA ALA A 61 2.73 5.08 -15.97
C ALA A 61 1.52 5.95 -15.57
N ALA A 62 1.55 7.26 -15.86
CA ALA A 62 0.51 8.22 -15.51
C ALA A 62 -0.47 8.52 -16.65
N ARG A 63 -0.09 8.21 -17.90
CA ARG A 63 -0.91 8.49 -19.09
C ARG A 63 -2.22 7.71 -19.07
N TRP A 64 -3.30 8.35 -19.50
CA TRP A 64 -4.62 7.75 -19.76
C TRP A 64 -5.29 7.09 -18.55
N LEU A 65 -4.90 7.44 -17.32
CA LEU A 65 -5.47 6.86 -16.10
C LEU A 65 -6.94 7.24 -15.86
N HIS A 66 -7.31 8.46 -16.25
CA HIS A 66 -8.66 8.99 -16.06
C HIS A 66 -9.61 8.68 -17.23
N GLU A 67 -9.05 8.22 -18.35
CA GLU A 67 -9.79 8.08 -19.59
C GLU A 67 -10.53 6.74 -19.63
N LYS A 68 -11.86 6.81 -19.67
CA LYS A 68 -12.71 5.62 -19.62
C LYS A 68 -12.99 5.04 -21.00
N ASN A 69 -12.87 5.83 -22.06
CA ASN A 69 -13.34 5.46 -23.40
C ASN A 69 -12.21 5.27 -24.43
N LYS A 70 -10.95 5.44 -24.04
CA LYS A 70 -9.79 5.19 -24.90
C LYS A 70 -9.22 3.80 -24.72
N ASP A 71 -8.78 3.18 -25.80
CA ASP A 71 -8.16 1.84 -25.80
C ASP A 71 -6.77 1.86 -25.15
N GLU A 72 -6.15 3.03 -25.08
CA GLU A 72 -4.86 3.28 -24.46
C GLU A 72 -4.84 2.91 -22.97
N LYS A 73 -6.01 2.80 -22.30
CA LYS A 73 -6.13 2.27 -20.92
C LYS A 73 -5.74 0.79 -20.80
N TYR A 74 -5.71 0.07 -21.92
CA TYR A 74 -5.29 -1.32 -22.01
C TYR A 74 -3.87 -1.46 -22.54
N ASN A 75 -3.36 -0.47 -23.27
CA ASN A 75 -2.00 -0.47 -23.80
C ASN A 75 -0.96 -0.38 -22.67
N ALA A 76 -0.62 -1.53 -22.09
CA ALA A 76 0.40 -1.69 -21.09
C ALA A 76 1.68 -2.22 -21.71
N ILE A 77 2.83 -1.80 -21.19
CA ILE A 77 4.14 -2.36 -21.56
C ILE A 77 4.78 -3.03 -20.34
N CYS A 78 5.52 -4.11 -20.55
CA CYS A 78 6.30 -4.72 -19.48
C CYS A 78 7.53 -3.87 -19.13
N TRP A 79 8.06 -3.15 -20.12
CA TRP A 79 9.27 -2.37 -19.99
C TRP A 79 9.13 -0.99 -20.61
N GLU A 80 9.20 0.06 -19.78
CA GLU A 80 9.31 1.43 -20.27
C GLU A 80 10.77 1.70 -20.69
N PRO A 81 11.02 2.17 -21.92
CA PRO A 81 12.37 2.53 -22.33
C PRO A 81 13.00 3.52 -21.35
N ARG A 82 14.23 3.25 -20.92
CA ARG A 82 15.00 4.14 -20.05
C ARG A 82 16.37 4.43 -20.65
N SER A 83 16.90 5.61 -20.36
CA SER A 83 18.22 6.03 -20.83
C SER A 83 19.38 5.47 -20.00
N ASP A 84 19.11 5.04 -18.77
CA ASP A 84 20.10 4.63 -17.78
C ASP A 84 20.33 3.11 -17.71
N PHE A 85 19.46 2.31 -18.35
CA PHE A 85 19.55 0.86 -18.29
C PHE A 85 18.92 0.22 -19.52
N THR A 86 19.64 -0.73 -20.11
CA THR A 86 19.14 -1.60 -21.18
C THR A 86 19.21 -3.04 -20.69
N PRO A 87 18.09 -3.78 -20.66
CA PRO A 87 18.10 -5.18 -20.26
C PRO A 87 18.95 -6.03 -21.20
N ASP A 88 19.72 -6.97 -20.64
CA ASP A 88 20.54 -7.91 -21.44
C ASP A 88 19.67 -8.86 -22.29
N GLN A 89 18.46 -9.13 -21.84
CA GLN A 89 17.48 -9.97 -22.53
C GLN A 89 16.30 -9.13 -23.01
N PRO A 90 15.81 -9.34 -24.26
CA PRO A 90 14.61 -8.69 -24.75
C PRO A 90 13.45 -8.92 -23.78
N GLN A 91 12.80 -7.84 -23.39
CA GLN A 91 11.57 -7.91 -22.59
C GLN A 91 10.38 -8.05 -23.52
N ASP A 92 9.32 -8.73 -23.06
CA ASP A 92 8.06 -8.76 -23.78
C ASP A 92 7.54 -7.32 -23.97
N GLY A 93 7.05 -7.02 -25.17
CA GLY A 93 6.49 -5.68 -25.43
C GLY A 93 5.27 -5.38 -24.58
N HIS A 94 4.50 -6.41 -24.20
CA HIS A 94 3.21 -6.28 -23.54
C HIS A 94 3.02 -7.40 -22.50
N PRO A 95 2.37 -7.10 -21.35
CA PRO A 95 1.90 -8.15 -20.46
C PRO A 95 0.77 -8.91 -21.16
N GLY A 96 0.68 -10.22 -20.92
CA GLY A 96 -0.21 -11.13 -21.66
C GLY A 96 -1.62 -10.60 -21.93
N SER A 97 -2.49 -10.56 -20.92
CA SER A 97 -3.88 -10.08 -21.08
C SER A 97 -4.03 -8.63 -20.61
N GLN A 98 -4.74 -7.83 -21.42
CA GLN A 98 -4.91 -6.40 -21.23
C GLN A 98 -6.37 -5.96 -21.07
N VAL A 99 -7.31 -6.85 -20.78
CA VAL A 99 -8.71 -6.43 -20.55
C VAL A 99 -8.95 -5.94 -19.11
N GLY A 100 -10.13 -5.38 -18.84
CA GLY A 100 -10.40 -4.60 -17.62
C GLY A 100 -10.13 -5.28 -16.27
N TRP A 101 -10.20 -6.62 -16.19
CA TRP A 101 -9.89 -7.34 -14.95
C TRP A 101 -8.45 -7.90 -14.88
N HIS A 102 -7.62 -7.66 -15.90
CA HIS A 102 -6.25 -8.19 -15.98
C HIS A 102 -5.17 -7.15 -15.63
N PRO A 103 -3.91 -7.59 -15.42
CA PRO A 103 -2.79 -6.70 -15.09
C PRO A 103 -2.45 -5.66 -16.15
N GLY A 104 -2.85 -5.88 -17.42
CA GLY A 104 -2.65 -4.89 -18.48
C GLY A 104 -3.55 -3.66 -18.38
N PHE A 105 -4.60 -3.68 -17.53
CA PHE A 105 -5.40 -2.48 -17.30
C PHE A 105 -4.61 -1.45 -16.48
N ARG A 106 -4.47 -0.22 -17.00
CA ARG A 106 -3.68 0.85 -16.37
C ARG A 106 -4.08 1.17 -14.94
N GLN A 107 -5.39 1.14 -14.62
CA GLN A 107 -5.86 1.39 -13.25
C GLN A 107 -5.31 0.35 -12.27
N HIS A 108 -5.22 -0.93 -12.66
CA HIS A 108 -4.65 -1.97 -11.83
C HIS A 108 -3.15 -1.76 -11.61
N GLN A 109 -2.41 -1.37 -12.65
CA GLN A 109 -1.00 -1.03 -12.51
C GLN A 109 -0.79 0.16 -11.61
N PHE A 110 -1.65 1.19 -11.71
CA PHE A 110 -1.60 2.34 -10.82
C PHE A 110 -1.78 1.92 -9.35
N GLN A 111 -2.80 1.10 -9.05
CA GLN A 111 -2.97 0.57 -7.70
C GLN A 111 -1.77 -0.28 -7.24
N GLY A 112 -1.26 -1.16 -8.10
CA GLY A 112 -0.09 -1.99 -7.81
C GLY A 112 1.17 -1.15 -7.53
N ARG A 113 1.43 -0.11 -8.32
CA ARG A 113 2.56 0.82 -8.13
C ARG A 113 2.46 1.56 -6.80
N LYS A 114 1.26 2.01 -6.39
CA LYS A 114 1.06 2.64 -5.08
C LYS A 114 1.43 1.70 -3.93
N VAL A 115 0.94 0.45 -3.96
CA VAL A 115 1.28 -0.55 -2.95
C VAL A 115 2.79 -0.83 -2.94
N ALA A 116 3.38 -1.02 -4.11
CA ALA A 116 4.81 -1.26 -4.25
C ALA A 116 5.66 -0.13 -3.67
N LEU A 117 5.29 1.14 -3.91
CA LEU A 117 6.00 2.30 -3.37
C LEU A 117 5.96 2.33 -1.83
N VAL A 118 4.82 2.01 -1.22
CA VAL A 118 4.72 1.92 0.25
C VAL A 118 5.62 0.82 0.79
N LEU A 119 5.62 -0.35 0.17
CA LEU A 119 6.51 -1.46 0.58
C LEU A 119 7.98 -1.11 0.43
N LEU A 120 8.38 -0.52 -0.70
CA LEU A 120 9.76 -0.11 -0.97
C LEU A 120 10.22 0.97 0.02
N LYS A 121 9.35 1.93 0.35
CA LYS A 121 9.64 2.93 1.38
C LYS A 121 9.81 2.30 2.76
N GLY A 122 8.91 1.40 3.15
CA GLY A 122 9.02 0.65 4.41
C GLY A 122 10.32 -0.15 4.51
N LEU A 123 10.70 -0.85 3.44
CA LEU A 123 11.96 -1.59 3.35
C LEU A 123 13.18 -0.68 3.46
N LYS A 124 13.18 0.46 2.75
CA LYS A 124 14.25 1.46 2.85
C LYS A 124 14.42 1.96 4.28
N ASP A 125 13.31 2.30 4.94
CA ASP A 125 13.34 2.84 6.30
C ASP A 125 13.81 1.79 7.31
N ALA A 126 13.41 0.53 7.15
CA ALA A 126 13.90 -0.58 7.95
C ALA A 126 15.42 -0.77 7.77
N LEU A 127 15.91 -0.79 6.54
CA LEU A 127 17.35 -0.93 6.27
C LEU A 127 18.16 0.23 6.87
N GLN A 128 17.67 1.46 6.76
CA GLN A 128 18.32 2.64 7.36
C GLN A 128 18.32 2.58 8.89
N LEU A 129 17.21 2.13 9.49
CA LEU A 129 17.12 1.91 10.93
C LEU A 129 18.14 0.87 11.39
N TRP A 130 18.22 -0.27 10.69
CA TRP A 130 19.13 -1.36 11.02
C TRP A 130 20.60 -0.98 10.86
N GLU A 131 20.93 -0.27 9.79
CA GLU A 131 22.29 0.26 9.57
C GLU A 131 22.71 1.16 10.73
N LYS A 132 21.86 2.13 11.10
CA LYS A 132 22.11 3.02 12.24
C LYS A 132 22.23 2.24 13.54
N ALA A 133 21.31 1.34 13.81
CA ALA A 133 21.30 0.53 15.03
C ALA A 133 22.56 -0.33 15.16
N ILE A 134 23.05 -0.93 14.07
CA ILE A 134 24.30 -1.70 14.08
C ILE A 134 25.49 -0.77 14.36
N SER A 135 25.49 0.45 13.84
CA SER A 135 26.57 1.41 14.11
C SER A 135 26.61 1.88 15.58
N GLU A 136 25.46 1.90 16.26
CA GLU A 136 25.32 2.36 17.64
C GLU A 136 25.49 1.21 18.66
N ASP A 137 24.80 0.09 18.45
CA ASP A 137 24.70 -1.03 19.40
C ASP A 137 25.64 -2.21 19.02
N GLY A 138 26.24 -2.19 17.83
CA GLY A 138 27.11 -3.25 17.33
C GLY A 138 26.38 -4.37 16.57
N PHE A 139 27.15 -5.37 16.13
CA PHE A 139 26.63 -6.57 15.46
C PHE A 139 26.66 -7.78 16.43
N PRO A 140 25.64 -8.66 16.43
CA PRO A 140 24.44 -8.65 15.58
C PRO A 140 23.46 -7.53 15.95
N LEU A 141 22.59 -7.17 14.99
CA LEU A 141 21.51 -6.22 15.22
C LEU A 141 20.65 -6.68 16.40
N ALA A 142 20.47 -5.81 17.41
CA ALA A 142 19.72 -6.14 18.61
C ALA A 142 18.24 -6.49 18.30
N GLU A 143 17.71 -7.44 19.06
CA GLU A 143 16.35 -8.00 18.91
C GLU A 143 15.25 -6.93 18.82
N LYS A 144 15.36 -5.86 19.62
CA LYS A 144 14.41 -4.73 19.64
C LYS A 144 14.20 -4.04 18.28
N TYR A 145 15.13 -4.18 17.33
CA TYR A 145 15.01 -3.60 15.98
C TYR A 145 14.43 -4.56 14.94
N TRP A 146 14.30 -5.84 15.26
CA TRP A 146 13.70 -6.86 14.41
C TRP A 146 12.20 -6.99 14.61
N HIS A 147 11.75 -6.78 15.85
CA HIS A 147 10.38 -7.09 16.24
C HIS A 147 9.52 -5.84 16.36
N VAL A 148 8.30 -5.99 15.87
CA VAL A 148 7.21 -5.01 15.93
C VAL A 148 6.08 -5.50 16.85
N GLY A 149 6.35 -6.54 17.65
CA GLY A 149 5.37 -7.22 18.50
C GLY A 149 4.78 -6.29 19.56
N GLU A 150 5.58 -5.45 20.20
CA GLU A 150 5.10 -4.46 21.18
C GLU A 150 4.12 -3.46 20.54
N THR A 151 4.42 -3.01 19.32
CA THR A 151 3.50 -2.15 18.55
C THR A 151 2.19 -2.87 18.28
N TYR A 152 2.22 -4.17 17.95
CA TYR A 152 1.01 -4.94 17.66
C TYR A 152 0.17 -5.19 18.91
N GLU A 153 0.79 -5.50 20.04
CA GLU A 153 0.07 -5.64 21.31
C GLU A 153 -0.53 -4.31 21.77
N THR A 154 0.18 -3.20 21.59
CA THR A 154 -0.36 -1.86 21.87
C THR A 154 -1.67 -1.61 21.11
N ILE A 155 -1.70 -1.92 19.81
CA ILE A 155 -2.90 -1.76 18.97
C ILE A 155 -4.03 -2.68 19.46
N ARG A 156 -3.70 -3.94 19.77
CA ARG A 156 -4.68 -4.93 20.25
C ARG A 156 -5.27 -4.56 21.60
N GLU A 157 -4.45 -4.09 22.52
CA GLU A 157 -4.87 -3.67 23.85
C GLU A 157 -5.77 -2.44 23.78
N ALA A 158 -5.41 -1.44 22.97
CA ALA A 158 -6.26 -0.28 22.72
C ALA A 158 -7.63 -0.73 22.18
N PHE A 159 -7.62 -1.64 21.19
CA PHE A 159 -8.83 -2.15 20.58
C PHE A 159 -9.71 -2.97 21.55
N ARG A 160 -9.11 -3.89 22.32
CA ARG A 160 -9.80 -4.66 23.36
C ARG A 160 -10.41 -3.75 24.42
N THR A 161 -9.72 -2.68 24.79
CA THR A 161 -10.19 -1.70 25.77
C THR A 161 -11.42 -0.97 25.25
N HIS A 162 -11.40 -0.55 23.98
CA HIS A 162 -12.56 0.06 23.34
C HIS A 162 -13.78 -0.86 23.31
N ILE A 163 -13.62 -2.11 22.85
CA ILE A 163 -14.71 -3.11 22.83
C ILE A 163 -15.32 -3.31 24.22
N LYS A 164 -14.48 -3.47 25.25
CA LYS A 164 -14.96 -3.63 26.63
C LYS A 164 -15.76 -2.42 27.11
N SER A 165 -15.33 -1.21 26.74
CA SER A 165 -16.03 0.02 27.07
C SER A 165 -17.41 0.08 26.40
N ASP A 166 -17.50 -0.28 25.13
CA ASP A 166 -18.78 -0.28 24.40
C ASP A 166 -19.77 -1.30 24.97
N ILE A 167 -19.31 -2.51 25.30
CA ILE A 167 -20.14 -3.52 26.00
C ILE A 167 -20.62 -2.99 27.36
N ALA A 168 -19.74 -2.38 28.15
CA ALA A 168 -20.09 -1.83 29.46
C ALA A 168 -21.12 -0.68 29.36
N ASN A 169 -21.13 0.03 28.23
CA ASN A 169 -22.09 1.10 27.93
C ASN A 169 -23.37 0.59 27.25
N GLY A 170 -23.55 -0.73 27.13
CA GLY A 170 -24.74 -1.35 26.54
C GLY A 170 -24.88 -1.15 25.02
N LYS A 171 -23.76 -0.91 24.32
CA LYS A 171 -23.76 -0.90 22.85
C LYS A 171 -23.58 -2.31 22.32
N ASP A 172 -24.29 -2.62 21.24
CA ASP A 172 -24.03 -3.83 20.46
C ASP A 172 -22.70 -3.67 19.71
N VAL A 173 -21.82 -4.67 19.82
CA VAL A 173 -20.48 -4.71 19.20
C VAL A 173 -20.44 -5.71 18.06
#